data_AF-A0AAD9P7M7-F1
#
_entry.id   AF-A0AAD9P7M7-F1
#
_cell.length_a   1.000
_cell.length_b   1.000
_cell.length_c   1.000
_cell.angle_alpha   90.00
_cell.angle_beta   90.00
_cell.angle_gamma   90.00
#
_symmetry.space_group_name_H-M   'P 1'
#
loop_
_entity.id
_entity.type
_entity.pdbx_description
1 polymer ?
#
loop_
_entity_poly.entity_id
_entity_poly.type
_entity_poly.pdbx_seq_one_letter_code
_entity_poly.pdbx_strand_id
1 'polypeptide(L)'
;MANVDLYKKTGCNSAVLEIKRRRLRWLGHVLRMPQDSIPKVALRWTPPGKRKRGRPKMTRRQSVTAELNEMGLSWGEAQASAKDRTLWRSIVVALCPTGGEEDK
;
A
#
# COMPACT_ATOMS: atom_id res chain seq x y z
N MET A 1 -12.30 3.97 -26.01
CA MET A 1 -12.74 3.38 -24.72
C MET A 1 -11.60 3.55 -23.72
N ALA A 2 -11.81 4.24 -22.60
CA ALA A 2 -10.77 4.38 -21.59
C ALA A 2 -10.73 3.11 -20.71
N ASN A 3 -9.56 2.77 -20.15
CA ASN A 3 -9.44 1.64 -19.22
C ASN A 3 -10.42 1.73 -18.04
N VAL A 4 -10.75 2.94 -17.61
CA VAL A 4 -11.75 3.23 -16.56
C VAL A 4 -13.13 2.69 -16.94
N ASP A 5 -13.54 2.84 -18.19
CA ASP A 5 -14.84 2.37 -18.67
C ASP A 5 -14.92 0.85 -18.73
N LEU A 6 -13.79 0.21 -19.07
CA LEU A 6 -13.67 -1.25 -19.15
C LEU A 6 -13.77 -1.89 -17.76
N TYR A 7 -13.07 -1.33 -16.75
CA TYR A 7 -13.16 -1.80 -15.36
C TYR A 7 -14.57 -1.68 -14.79
N LYS A 8 -15.28 -0.58 -15.09
CA LYS A 8 -16.68 -0.37 -14.68
C LYS A 8 -17.61 -1.41 -15.30
N LYS A 9 -17.44 -1.71 -16.59
CA LYS A 9 -18.26 -2.70 -17.30
C LYS A 9 -18.01 -4.14 -16.84
N THR A 10 -16.79 -4.49 -16.48
CA THR A 10 -16.44 -5.87 -16.10
C THR A 10 -16.50 -6.12 -14.58
N GLY A 11 -16.76 -5.09 -13.76
CA GLY A 11 -16.70 -5.19 -12.29
C GLY A 11 -15.28 -5.47 -11.76
N CYS A 12 -14.24 -5.28 -12.58
CA CYS A 12 -12.87 -5.63 -12.22
C CYS A 12 -12.15 -4.44 -11.58
N ASN A 13 -11.38 -4.71 -10.52
CA ASN A 13 -10.47 -3.71 -9.97
C ASN A 13 -9.30 -3.44 -10.94
N SER A 14 -8.84 -2.19 -10.99
CA SER A 14 -7.64 -1.88 -11.75
C SER A 14 -6.41 -2.60 -11.17
N ALA A 15 -5.49 -3.05 -12.03
CA ALA A 15 -4.26 -3.71 -11.58
C ALA A 15 -3.44 -2.83 -10.62
N VAL A 16 -3.48 -1.51 -10.81
CA VAL A 16 -2.82 -0.53 -9.93
C VAL A 16 -3.39 -0.59 -8.52
N LEU A 17 -4.72 -0.63 -8.38
CA LEU A 17 -5.39 -0.73 -7.08
C LEU A 17 -5.04 -2.05 -6.36
N GLU A 18 -5.07 -3.17 -7.07
CA GLU A 18 -4.71 -4.47 -6.49
C GLU A 18 -3.24 -4.52 -6.03
N ILE A 19 -2.33 -3.90 -6.80
CA ILE A 19 -0.91 -3.77 -6.42
C ILE A 19 -0.77 -2.93 -5.14
N LYS A 20 -1.44 -1.77 -5.05
CA LYS A 20 -1.44 -0.92 -3.85
C LYS A 20 -1.96 -1.69 -2.63
N ARG A 21 -3.08 -2.40 -2.79
CA ARG A 21 -3.71 -3.22 -1.74
C ARG A 21 -2.76 -4.27 -1.19
N ARG A 22 -2.07 -5.01 -2.07
CA ARG A 22 -1.07 -6.03 -1.67
C ARG A 22 0.11 -5.41 -0.96
N ARG A 23 0.61 -4.26 -1.44
CA ARG A 23 1.73 -3.54 -0.83
C ARG A 23 1.41 -3.09 0.60
N LEU A 24 0.21 -2.58 0.84
CA LEU A 24 -0.23 -2.13 2.15
C LEU A 24 -0.60 -3.28 3.11
N ARG A 25 -1.16 -4.39 2.60
CA ARG A 25 -1.31 -5.61 3.42
C ARG A 25 0.03 -6.08 3.97
N TRP A 26 1.05 -6.12 3.11
CA TRP A 26 2.39 -6.50 3.51
C TRP A 26 3.05 -5.47 4.42
N LEU A 27 2.82 -4.17 4.20
CA LEU A 27 3.28 -3.13 5.13
C LEU A 27 2.74 -3.37 6.54
N GLY A 28 1.43 -3.57 6.70
CA GLY A 28 0.85 -3.82 8.02
C GLY A 28 1.35 -5.11 8.67
N HIS A 29 1.74 -6.11 7.87
CA HIS A 29 2.44 -7.28 8.40
C HIS A 29 3.83 -6.91 8.94
N VAL A 30 4.64 -6.18 8.17
CA VAL A 30 5.98 -5.74 8.59
C VAL A 30 5.94 -4.78 9.78
N LEU A 31 4.99 -3.86 9.85
CA LEU A 31 4.87 -2.92 10.97
C LEU A 31 4.59 -3.62 12.30
N ARG A 32 3.89 -4.75 12.27
CA ARG A 32 3.62 -5.60 13.45
C ARG A 32 4.78 -6.51 13.85
N MET A 33 5.76 -6.72 12.98
CA MET A 33 6.92 -7.55 13.31
C MET A 33 7.78 -6.90 14.41
N PRO A 34 8.56 -7.69 15.16
CA PRO A 34 9.59 -7.19 16.07
C PRO A 34 10.57 -6.22 15.38
N GLN A 35 11.15 -5.28 16.14
CA GLN A 35 12.01 -4.22 15.58
C GLN A 35 13.28 -4.74 14.91
N ASP A 36 13.80 -5.84 15.42
CA ASP A 36 14.96 -6.62 14.99
C ASP A 36 14.68 -7.51 13.76
N SER A 37 13.40 -7.66 13.37
CA SER A 37 13.06 -8.46 12.19
C SER A 37 13.66 -7.86 10.90
N ILE A 38 14.31 -8.72 10.10
CA ILE A 38 14.97 -8.35 8.84
C ILE A 38 14.04 -7.51 7.93
N PRO A 39 12.75 -7.86 7.72
CA PRO A 39 11.88 -7.06 6.85
C PRO A 39 11.63 -5.65 7.36
N LYS A 40 11.58 -5.46 8.69
CA LYS A 40 11.33 -4.15 9.32
C LYS A 40 12.59 -3.28 9.32
N VAL A 41 13.75 -3.87 9.54
CA VAL A 41 15.05 -3.21 9.37
C VAL A 41 15.23 -2.80 7.91
N ALA A 42 15.01 -3.71 6.96
CA ALA A 42 15.12 -3.44 5.53
C ALA A 42 14.15 -2.36 5.03
N LEU A 43 12.96 -2.26 5.63
CA LEU A 43 12.00 -1.18 5.31
C LEU A 43 12.54 0.20 5.73
N ARG A 44 13.26 0.29 6.84
CA ARG A 44 13.85 1.54 7.34
C ARG A 44 15.18 1.87 6.65
N TRP A 45 15.87 0.86 6.15
CA TRP A 45 17.19 1.03 5.55
C TRP A 45 17.15 1.80 4.23
N THR A 46 17.93 2.88 4.16
CA THR A 46 18.15 3.67 2.94
C THR A 46 19.61 3.51 2.54
N PRO A 47 19.91 2.74 1.47
CA PRO A 47 21.29 2.51 1.07
C PRO A 47 21.91 3.83 0.56
N PRO A 48 23.12 4.19 1.01
CA PRO A 48 23.85 5.33 0.48
C PRO A 48 24.27 5.10 -0.97
N GLY A 49 24.35 6.18 -1.74
CA GLY A 49 24.88 6.17 -3.11
C GLY A 49 23.84 6.34 -4.24
N LYS A 50 24.37 6.51 -5.46
CA LYS A 50 23.57 6.74 -6.67
C LYS A 50 22.98 5.42 -7.19
N ARG A 51 21.69 5.42 -7.55
CA ARG A 51 21.05 4.24 -8.15
C ARG A 51 21.61 3.99 -9.55
N LYS A 52 21.97 2.74 -9.83
CA LYS A 52 22.38 2.28 -11.17
C LYS A 52 21.21 2.35 -12.15
N ARG A 53 21.51 2.53 -13.44
CA ARG A 53 20.52 2.45 -14.53
C ARG A 53 19.86 1.06 -14.54
N GLY A 54 18.57 1.02 -14.87
CA GLY A 54 17.75 -0.21 -14.87
C GLY A 54 17.02 -0.52 -13.56
N ARG A 55 17.39 0.12 -12.43
CA ARG A 55 16.64 -0.04 -11.17
C ARG A 55 15.31 0.72 -11.21
N PRO A 56 14.23 0.20 -10.59
CA PRO A 56 12.98 0.95 -10.44
C PRO A 56 13.22 2.35 -9.85
N LYS A 57 12.54 3.36 -10.42
CA LYS A 57 12.69 4.77 -10.05
C LYS A 57 12.38 5.02 -8.57
N MET A 58 11.32 4.38 -8.06
CA MET A 58 10.91 4.45 -6.65
C MET A 58 11.43 3.25 -5.85
N THR A 59 11.86 3.47 -4.62
CA THR A 59 12.08 2.38 -3.68
C THR A 59 10.76 1.88 -3.09
N ARG A 60 10.79 0.65 -2.58
CA ARG A 60 9.69 0.07 -1.80
C ARG A 60 9.24 1.00 -0.66
N ARG A 61 10.17 1.67 0.02
CA ARG A 61 9.85 2.68 1.04
C ARG A 61 9.15 3.91 0.44
N GLN A 62 9.67 4.47 -0.66
CA GLN A 62 9.07 5.63 -1.31
C GLN A 62 7.65 5.35 -1.84
N SER A 63 7.43 4.18 -2.44
CA SER A 63 6.11 3.77 -2.92
C SER A 63 5.11 3.63 -1.79
N VAL A 64 5.51 3.00 -0.67
CA VAL A 64 4.66 2.91 0.52
C VAL A 64 4.39 4.29 1.13
N THR A 65 5.40 5.16 1.24
CA THR A 65 5.19 6.51 1.76
C THR A 65 4.19 7.29 0.91
N ALA A 66 4.25 7.16 -0.41
CA ALA A 66 3.29 7.81 -1.29
C ALA A 66 1.86 7.28 -1.07
N GLU A 67 1.69 5.97 -0.92
CA GLU A 67 0.39 5.36 -0.61
C GLU A 67 -0.13 5.78 0.78
N LEU A 68 0.74 5.88 1.79
CA LEU A 68 0.37 6.38 3.12
C LEU A 68 -0.10 7.83 3.06
N ASN A 69 0.64 8.68 2.32
CA ASN A 69 0.27 10.09 2.13
C ASN A 69 -1.05 10.23 1.37
N GLU A 70 -1.32 9.37 0.37
CA GLU A 70 -2.61 9.32 -0.34
C GLU A 70 -3.77 8.97 0.59
N MET A 71 -3.51 8.21 1.66
CA MET A 71 -4.48 7.92 2.73
C MET A 71 -4.55 9.00 3.83
N GLY A 72 -3.73 10.04 3.75
CA GLY A 72 -3.61 11.03 4.83
C GLY A 72 -3.01 10.46 6.12
N LEU A 73 -2.31 9.33 6.05
CA LEU A 73 -1.70 8.69 7.22
C LEU A 73 -0.20 9.00 7.30
N SER A 74 0.23 9.47 8.47
CA SER A 74 1.64 9.47 8.83
C SER A 74 2.16 8.04 9.09
N TRP A 75 3.48 7.87 9.09
CA TRP A 75 4.09 6.59 9.49
C TRP A 75 3.74 6.17 10.92
N GLY A 76 3.57 7.13 11.84
CA GLY A 76 3.20 6.87 13.23
C GLY A 76 1.77 6.33 13.34
N GLU A 77 0.83 6.98 12.67
CA GLU A 77 -0.58 6.55 12.63
C GLU A 77 -0.73 5.22 11.90
N ALA A 78 0.03 5.00 10.81
CA ALA A 78 0.06 3.71 10.13
C ALA A 78 0.59 2.60 11.05
N GLN A 79 1.64 2.88 11.84
CA GLN A 79 2.17 1.91 12.80
C GLN A 79 1.20 1.64 13.96
N ALA A 80 0.51 2.66 14.46
CA ALA A 80 -0.51 2.50 15.49
C ALA A 80 -1.70 1.69 14.97
N SER A 81 -2.24 2.08 13.81
CA SER A 81 -3.36 1.40 13.15
C SER A 81 -3.02 -0.02 12.75
N ALA A 82 -1.78 -0.28 12.31
CA ALA A 82 -1.34 -1.62 11.92
C ALA A 82 -1.34 -2.62 13.09
N LYS A 83 -1.24 -2.17 14.35
CA LYS A 83 -1.34 -3.06 15.52
C LYS A 83 -2.72 -3.70 15.62
N ASP A 84 -3.76 -2.94 15.28
CA ASP A 84 -5.11 -3.46 15.16
C ASP A 84 -5.32 -4.05 13.75
N ARG A 85 -5.49 -5.38 13.68
CA ARG A 85 -5.69 -6.10 12.42
C ARG A 85 -6.99 -5.72 11.73
N THR A 86 -8.07 -5.43 12.47
CA THR A 86 -9.38 -5.13 11.87
C THR A 86 -9.37 -3.71 11.31
N LEU A 87 -8.87 -2.75 12.10
CA LEU A 87 -8.66 -1.37 11.66
C LEU A 87 -7.71 -1.28 10.45
N TRP A 88 -6.60 -2.02 10.47
CA TRP A 88 -5.71 -2.03 9.30
C TRP A 88 -6.37 -2.62 8.06
N ARG A 89 -7.18 -3.67 8.23
CA ARG A 89 -7.92 -4.28 7.10
C ARG A 89 -8.95 -3.31 6.54
N SER A 90 -9.70 -2.59 7.38
CA SER A 90 -10.69 -1.63 6.90
C SER A 90 -10.04 -0.49 6.11
N ILE A 91 -8.93 0.06 6.60
CA ILE A 91 -8.14 1.09 5.88
C ILE A 91 -7.70 0.57 4.51
N VAL A 92 -7.17 -0.65 4.44
CA VAL A 92 -6.67 -1.23 3.17
C VAL A 92 -7.81 -1.63 2.22
N VAL A 93 -9.01 -1.92 2.73
CA VAL A 93 -10.19 -2.21 1.90
C VAL A 93 -10.80 -0.92 1.36
N ALA A 94 -10.88 0.14 2.16
CA ALA A 94 -11.42 1.45 1.75
C ALA A 94 -10.65 2.05 0.54
N LEU A 95 -9.37 1.72 0.39
CA LEU A 95 -8.54 2.07 -0.76
C LEU A 95 -8.96 1.43 -2.10
N CYS A 96 -9.72 0.35 -2.05
CA CYS A 96 -10.18 -0.39 -3.21
C CYS A 96 -11.65 -0.74 -2.98
N PRO A 97 -12.57 0.23 -3.17
CA PRO A 97 -13.98 -0.13 -3.26
C PRO A 97 -14.08 -1.14 -4.40
N THR A 98 -14.31 -2.40 -4.03
CA THR A 98 -14.79 -3.41 -4.97
C THR A 98 -16.07 -2.82 -5.51
N GLY A 99 -16.14 -2.57 -6.82
CA GLY A 99 -17.28 -1.92 -7.48
C GLY A 99 -18.58 -2.67 -7.20
N GLY A 100 -19.23 -2.29 -6.10
CA GLY A 100 -20.36 -2.97 -5.51
C GLY A 100 -21.03 -2.04 -4.51
N GLU A 101 -21.31 -0.81 -4.95
CA GLU A 101 -22.36 0.04 -4.39
C GLU A 101 -23.17 0.53 -5.58
N GLU A 102 -24.12 -0.30 -6.01
CA GLU A 102 -25.33 0.15 -6.70
C GLU A 102 -26.39 0.35 -5.61
N ASP A 103 -26.80 1.62 -5.51
CA ASP A 103 -28.11 2.19 -5.17
C ASP A 103 -28.91 1.70 -3.95
N LYS A 104 -29.23 2.68 -3.09
CA LYS A 104 -30.60 2.94 -2.67
C LYS A 104 -30.85 4.44 -2.53
#